data_AF-A0A352DRV7-F1
#
_entry.id   AF-A0A352DRV7-F1
#
_cell.length_a   1.000
_cell.length_b   1.000
_cell.length_c   1.000
_cell.angle_alpha   90.00
_cell.angle_beta   90.00
_cell.angle_gamma   90.00
#
_symmetry.space_group_name_H-M   'P 1'
#
loop_
_entity.id
_entity.type
_entity.pdbx_description
1 polymer ?
#
loop_
_entity_poly.entity_id
_entity_poly.type
_entity_poly.pdbx_seq_one_letter_code
_entity_poly.pdbx_strand_id
1 'polypeptide(L)'
;AAVDDGPAEFPAFYGPATSDPTITFKAPADGTYRMLVTELAADSVTGVDRTWVMEARLPDPGFDLVAMLGQPDRADANKAVRTVPVVAIGGSTPVEVLVIRRDGFAGDVTLEAQGLPEGVTALPAIVPGNANRGTLVLTAAEGTAAKTATFQIVGKAPRGTPEGGEIVRSARPVTLRWDAANQNQPRALREARALPVAVTVEAAPITVQAKEQKVWQTHRGEKVTVPLAVVRRDGAKGPLALAAAGLPGELKVPNVTIDEKATEAAVTLEIGNNLPLGTHVVLLKGVAKKAFARNPQAAERLKADAARIAALAKERAAQVETAKQAFAAAEKQLAANQAPGQTPDPALEPAKVAAKKALDEAEARAKAAEEERVRREKAATDATAASAAKDIDVPVVLAPITIVVAEKPKEEPPKP
;
A
#
# COMPACT_ATOMS: atom_id res chain seq x y z
N ALA A 1 31.70 9.75 14.67
CA ALA A 1 30.82 8.87 13.89
C ALA A 1 31.70 7.88 13.18
N ALA A 2 31.58 6.59 13.50
CA ALA A 2 32.26 5.55 12.75
C ALA A 2 31.75 5.54 11.31
N VAL A 3 32.58 5.09 10.37
CA VAL A 3 32.20 4.91 8.96
C VAL A 3 31.00 3.96 8.79
N ASP A 4 30.75 3.12 9.81
CA ASP A 4 29.68 2.12 9.87
C ASP A 4 28.43 2.56 10.68
N ASP A 5 28.36 3.81 11.16
CA ASP A 5 27.16 4.34 11.86
C ASP A 5 25.94 4.48 10.93
N GLY A 6 26.09 4.13 9.65
CA GLY A 6 25.16 4.45 8.59
C GLY A 6 25.14 5.96 8.28
N PRO A 7 24.64 6.39 7.12
CA PRO A 7 24.46 7.80 6.80
C PRO A 7 23.71 8.55 7.91
N ALA A 8 24.09 9.82 8.11
CA ALA A 8 23.50 10.76 9.07
C ALA A 8 21.97 10.97 8.93
N GLU A 9 21.37 10.41 7.88
CA GLU A 9 19.95 10.44 7.57
C GLU A 9 19.16 9.25 8.17
N PHE A 10 19.84 8.23 8.66
CA PHE A 10 19.26 7.07 9.36
C PHE A 10 18.86 7.27 10.83
N PRO A 11 19.46 8.16 11.65
CA PRO A 11 19.14 8.29 13.07
C PRO A 11 17.66 8.61 13.38
N ALA A 12 16.91 9.15 12.41
CA ALA A 12 15.48 9.40 12.57
C ALA A 12 14.62 8.13 12.58
N PHE A 13 15.16 6.96 12.20
CA PHE A 13 14.42 5.70 12.11
C PHE A 13 15.24 4.49 12.59
N TYR A 14 16.51 4.42 12.20
CA TYR A 14 17.42 3.32 12.49
C TYR A 14 18.57 3.86 13.34
N GLY A 15 18.58 3.55 14.64
CA GLY A 15 19.78 3.75 15.45
C GLY A 15 20.91 2.87 14.91
N PRO A 16 22.19 3.21 15.18
CA PRO A 16 23.29 2.35 14.75
C PRO A 16 23.05 0.93 15.29
N ALA A 17 23.36 -0.08 14.46
CA ALA A 17 23.10 -1.49 14.79
C ALA A 17 23.81 -1.93 16.09
N THR A 18 24.87 -1.20 16.45
CA THR A 18 25.57 -1.28 17.73
C THR A 18 26.06 0.12 18.12
N SER A 19 26.16 0.38 19.43
CA SER A 19 26.89 1.55 19.96
C SER A 19 28.39 1.27 20.14
N ASP A 20 28.86 0.08 19.75
CA ASP A 20 30.24 -0.33 19.92
C ASP A 20 31.18 0.49 19.03
N PRO A 21 32.31 0.98 19.58
CA PRO A 21 33.25 1.78 18.83
C PRO A 21 33.94 0.94 17.75
N THR A 22 33.94 1.46 16.51
CA THR A 22 34.67 0.85 15.39
C THR A 22 35.80 1.79 14.94
N ILE A 23 36.98 1.23 14.69
CA ILE A 23 38.16 1.97 14.21
C ILE A 23 38.80 1.26 13.02
N THR A 24 39.10 2.01 11.97
CA THR A 24 39.93 1.53 10.85
C THR A 24 41.37 1.92 11.10
N PHE A 25 42.26 0.92 11.21
CA PHE A 25 43.69 1.13 11.39
C PHE A 25 44.44 0.81 10.10
N LYS A 26 45.07 1.83 9.49
CA LYS A 26 46.02 1.65 8.38
C LYS A 26 47.44 1.58 8.96
N ALA A 27 48.03 0.39 8.97
CA ALA A 27 49.39 0.20 9.45
C ALA A 27 50.37 1.04 8.61
N PRO A 28 51.20 1.92 9.21
CA PRO A 28 52.17 2.73 8.47
C PRO A 28 53.34 1.91 7.91
N ALA A 29 53.65 0.76 8.52
CA ALA A 29 54.68 -0.19 8.09
C ALA A 29 54.37 -1.61 8.62
N ASP A 30 55.05 -2.63 8.12
CA ASP A 30 54.96 -3.97 8.69
C ASP A 30 55.60 -3.99 10.08
N GLY A 31 54.91 -4.61 11.05
CA GLY A 31 55.41 -4.67 12.41
C GLY A 31 54.39 -5.20 13.42
N THR A 32 54.85 -5.34 14.65
CA THR A 32 53.98 -5.69 15.78
C THR A 32 53.40 -4.41 16.37
N TYR A 33 52.08 -4.32 16.40
CA TYR A 33 51.36 -3.20 17.01
C TYR A 33 50.73 -3.63 18.32
N ARG A 34 50.69 -2.72 19.29
CA ARG A 34 49.98 -2.92 20.56
C ARG A 34 48.72 -2.08 20.55
N MET A 35 47.57 -2.72 20.75
CA MET A 35 46.29 -2.05 20.94
C MET A 35 45.91 -2.10 22.42
N LEU A 36 45.44 -0.98 22.95
CA LEU A 36 44.94 -0.85 24.31
C LEU A 36 43.47 -0.43 24.26
N VAL A 37 42.60 -1.21 24.90
CA VAL A 37 41.18 -0.87 25.08
C VAL A 37 40.99 -0.43 26.53
N THR A 38 40.44 0.77 26.72
CA THR A 38 40.16 1.34 28.04
C THR A 38 38.68 1.72 28.15
N GLU A 39 38.03 1.32 29.23
CA GLU A 39 36.70 1.81 29.60
C GLU A 39 36.84 3.23 30.17
N LEU A 40 36.16 4.20 29.56
CA LEU A 40 36.21 5.62 29.95
C LEU A 40 35.32 5.93 31.16
N ALA A 41 34.41 5.03 31.54
CA ALA A 41 33.51 5.17 32.68
C ALA A 41 33.79 4.16 33.82
N ALA A 42 35.04 3.70 33.93
CA ALA A 42 35.46 2.65 34.87
C ALA A 42 35.11 2.96 36.34
N ASP A 43 34.97 4.24 36.66
CA ASP A 43 34.77 4.82 37.99
C ASP A 43 33.31 4.71 38.47
N SER A 44 32.35 4.44 37.57
CA SER A 44 30.92 4.67 37.82
C SER A 44 30.06 3.41 37.92
N VAL A 45 30.55 2.23 37.52
CA VAL A 45 29.75 0.99 37.49
C VAL A 45 30.65 -0.27 37.59
N THR A 46 30.32 -1.19 38.50
CA THR A 46 31.05 -2.47 38.72
C THR A 46 30.17 -3.69 38.38
N GLY A 47 30.71 -4.77 37.76
CA GLY A 47 29.96 -6.02 37.48
C GLY A 47 30.58 -6.95 36.40
N VAL A 48 30.27 -8.26 36.44
CA VAL A 48 30.74 -9.31 35.50
C VAL A 48 30.10 -9.23 34.11
N ASP A 49 29.08 -8.39 33.96
CA ASP A 49 28.32 -8.17 32.72
C ASP A 49 29.07 -7.30 31.69
N ARG A 50 30.32 -6.92 31.99
CA ARG A 50 31.20 -6.04 31.18
C ARG A 50 32.31 -6.82 30.47
N THR A 51 31.97 -7.94 29.84
CA THR A 51 32.91 -8.65 28.96
C THR A 51 32.94 -7.97 27.60
N TRP A 52 34.05 -7.33 27.26
CA TRP A 52 34.26 -6.76 25.94
C TRP A 52 34.86 -7.81 25.02
N VAL A 53 34.31 -7.95 23.83
CA VAL A 53 34.93 -8.74 22.76
C VAL A 53 35.56 -7.76 21.78
N MET A 54 36.88 -7.86 21.66
CA MET A 54 37.65 -7.11 20.67
C MET A 54 37.86 -8.01 19.46
N GLU A 55 37.31 -7.60 18.31
CA GLU A 55 37.55 -8.27 17.03
C GLU A 55 38.53 -7.44 16.19
N ALA A 56 39.64 -8.06 15.78
CA ALA A 56 40.57 -7.48 14.83
C ALA A 56 40.56 -8.33 13.57
N ARG A 57 40.10 -7.75 12.45
CA ARG A 57 39.97 -8.44 11.17
C ARG A 57 40.40 -7.52 10.03
N LEU A 58 40.73 -8.13 8.89
CA LEU A 58 40.85 -7.38 7.65
C LEU A 58 39.47 -6.83 7.23
N PRO A 59 39.42 -5.66 6.57
CA PRO A 59 38.17 -5.16 5.99
C PRO A 59 37.56 -6.20 5.05
N ASP A 60 36.25 -6.46 5.16
CA ASP A 60 35.46 -7.26 4.22
C ASP A 60 34.36 -6.36 3.64
N PRO A 61 34.69 -5.52 2.63
CA PRO A 61 33.75 -4.57 2.06
C PRO A 61 32.48 -5.26 1.58
N GLY A 62 31.34 -4.85 2.14
CA GLY A 62 30.04 -5.35 1.75
C GLY A 62 28.91 -4.44 2.21
N PHE A 63 27.71 -4.98 2.26
CA PHE A 63 26.52 -4.23 2.67
C PHE A 63 25.53 -5.13 3.40
N ASP A 64 24.63 -4.51 4.14
CA ASP A 64 23.37 -5.09 4.58
C ASP A 64 22.20 -4.31 3.99
N LEU A 65 21.04 -4.96 3.92
CA LEU A 65 19.82 -4.37 3.40
C LEU A 65 18.72 -4.34 4.45
N VAL A 66 17.97 -3.25 4.46
CA VAL A 66 16.78 -3.07 5.31
C VAL A 66 15.63 -2.58 4.45
N ALA A 67 14.50 -3.29 4.47
CA ALA A 67 13.31 -2.91 3.71
C ALA A 67 12.28 -2.26 4.65
N MET A 68 11.91 -1.01 4.36
CA MET A 68 11.06 -0.18 5.22
C MET A 68 9.57 -0.43 4.96
N LEU A 69 8.84 -0.78 6.01
CA LEU A 69 7.37 -0.92 6.04
C LEU A 69 6.69 0.23 6.79
N GLY A 70 7.46 1.15 7.38
CA GLY A 70 6.96 2.42 7.90
C GLY A 70 7.18 3.52 6.88
N GLN A 71 6.19 4.39 6.68
CA GLN A 71 6.31 5.54 5.78
C GLN A 71 5.72 6.80 6.41
N PRO A 72 6.11 8.00 5.94
CA PRO A 72 5.40 9.23 6.29
C PRO A 72 3.91 9.10 5.98
N ASP A 73 3.06 9.67 6.83
CA ASP A 73 1.64 9.76 6.52
C ASP A 73 1.45 10.65 5.28
N ARG A 74 0.46 10.29 4.49
CA ARG A 74 0.20 10.96 3.23
C ARG A 74 -0.38 12.37 3.42
N ALA A 75 -1.26 12.55 4.39
CA ALA A 75 -1.91 13.83 4.64
C ALA A 75 -1.01 14.76 5.45
N ASP A 76 -0.10 14.21 6.26
CA ASP A 76 0.82 14.96 7.08
C ASP A 76 2.19 14.27 7.16
N ALA A 77 3.16 14.77 6.39
CA ALA A 77 4.51 14.22 6.35
C ALA A 77 5.26 14.28 7.70
N ASN A 78 4.74 15.00 8.70
CA ASN A 78 5.29 14.99 10.06
C ASN A 78 4.93 13.72 10.83
N LYS A 79 3.86 13.03 10.43
CA LYS A 79 3.42 11.76 10.98
C LYS A 79 4.11 10.60 10.27
N ALA A 80 4.28 9.50 10.96
CA ALA A 80 4.76 8.25 10.38
C ALA A 80 3.81 7.12 10.77
N VAL A 81 3.44 6.30 9.80
CA VAL A 81 2.46 5.24 9.97
C VAL A 81 3.07 3.89 9.61
N ARG A 82 2.69 2.86 10.36
CA ARG A 82 2.95 1.47 10.00
C ARG A 82 2.03 1.11 8.85
N THR A 83 2.63 0.63 7.78
CA THR A 83 1.90 0.17 6.62
C THR A 83 2.43 -1.17 6.16
N VAL A 84 1.80 -1.70 5.14
CA VAL A 84 2.34 -2.80 4.35
C VAL A 84 2.23 -2.39 2.88
N PRO A 85 3.09 -2.90 1.98
CA PRO A 85 2.92 -2.71 0.56
C PRO A 85 1.55 -3.23 0.12
N VAL A 86 0.67 -2.29 -0.23
CA VAL A 86 -0.65 -2.58 -0.81
C VAL A 86 -0.62 -2.13 -2.26
N VAL A 87 -0.94 -3.01 -3.19
CA VAL A 87 -0.93 -2.73 -4.63
C VAL A 87 -2.36 -2.90 -5.16
N ALA A 88 -2.91 -1.84 -5.74
CA ALA A 88 -4.19 -1.93 -6.45
C ALA A 88 -4.00 -2.60 -7.82
N ILE A 89 -5.03 -3.22 -8.39
CA ILE A 89 -4.96 -3.80 -9.74
C ILE A 89 -4.60 -2.71 -10.75
N GLY A 90 -3.61 -2.98 -11.60
CA GLY A 90 -3.02 -2.01 -12.54
C GLY A 90 -2.27 -0.84 -11.86
N GLY A 91 -2.10 -0.86 -10.54
CA GLY A 91 -1.38 0.15 -9.78
C GLY A 91 0.07 -0.27 -9.49
N SER A 92 0.83 0.68 -8.93
CA SER A 92 2.17 0.39 -8.40
C SER A 92 2.39 1.03 -7.03
N THR A 93 3.20 0.38 -6.20
CA THR A 93 3.54 0.83 -4.85
C THR A 93 5.05 0.71 -4.62
N PRO A 94 5.72 1.77 -4.16
CA PRO A 94 7.15 1.75 -3.85
C PRO A 94 7.41 1.09 -2.49
N VAL A 95 8.54 0.41 -2.40
CA VAL A 95 9.13 -0.11 -1.16
C VAL A 95 10.52 0.51 -1.04
N GLU A 96 10.73 1.27 0.03
CA GLU A 96 12.03 1.88 0.33
C GLU A 96 12.97 0.83 0.91
N VAL A 97 14.18 0.77 0.37
CA VAL A 97 15.24 -0.14 0.81
C VAL A 97 16.45 0.69 1.19
N LEU A 98 16.94 0.49 2.39
CA LEU A 98 18.12 1.14 2.92
C LEU A 98 19.31 0.20 2.73
N VAL A 99 20.42 0.75 2.27
CA VAL A 99 21.69 0.06 2.10
C VAL A 99 22.62 0.52 3.21
N ILE A 100 23.00 -0.39 4.10
CA ILE A 100 23.99 -0.14 5.14
C ILE A 100 25.32 -0.64 4.59
N ARG A 101 26.15 0.29 4.11
CA ARG A 101 27.48 -0.01 3.57
C ARG A 101 28.46 -0.29 4.71
N ARG A 102 29.30 -1.30 4.56
CA ARG A 102 30.29 -1.72 5.57
C ARG A 102 31.69 -1.69 5.02
N ASP A 103 32.65 -1.42 5.91
CA ASP A 103 34.09 -1.51 5.62
C ASP A 103 34.51 -0.74 4.35
N GLY A 104 33.87 0.40 4.09
CA GLY A 104 34.17 1.26 2.93
C GLY A 104 33.61 0.77 1.59
N PHE A 105 32.65 -0.16 1.57
CA PHE A 105 32.02 -0.62 0.35
C PHE A 105 31.31 0.50 -0.44
N ALA A 106 31.86 0.84 -1.61
CA ALA A 106 31.36 1.90 -2.49
C ALA A 106 30.82 1.38 -3.83
N GLY A 107 30.51 0.08 -3.93
CA GLY A 107 29.96 -0.53 -5.15
C GLY A 107 28.46 -0.29 -5.32
N ASP A 108 27.97 -0.38 -6.56
CA ASP A 108 26.55 -0.37 -6.86
C ASP A 108 25.87 -1.63 -6.33
N VAL A 109 24.66 -1.49 -5.78
CA VAL A 109 23.85 -2.62 -5.31
C VAL A 109 22.61 -2.75 -6.17
N THR A 110 22.43 -3.89 -6.82
CA THR A 110 21.21 -4.21 -7.59
C THR A 110 20.22 -4.91 -6.69
N LEU A 111 19.03 -4.32 -6.53
CA LEU A 111 17.91 -4.85 -5.76
C LEU A 111 16.95 -5.60 -6.67
N GLU A 112 16.58 -6.82 -6.29
CA GLU A 112 15.64 -7.68 -7.00
C GLU A 112 14.57 -8.20 -6.04
N ALA A 113 13.31 -8.28 -6.49
CA ALA A 113 12.27 -8.99 -5.76
C ALA A 113 12.24 -10.48 -6.15
N GLN A 114 12.07 -11.35 -5.17
CA GLN A 114 11.90 -12.79 -5.35
C GLN A 114 10.65 -13.28 -4.63
N GLY A 115 9.95 -14.26 -5.22
CA GLY A 115 8.74 -14.84 -4.63
C GLY A 115 7.52 -13.91 -4.65
N LEU A 116 7.44 -12.99 -5.62
CA LEU A 116 6.24 -12.16 -5.81
C LEU A 116 5.03 -13.04 -6.18
N PRO A 117 3.80 -12.67 -5.75
CA PRO A 117 2.59 -13.36 -6.18
C PRO A 117 2.39 -13.20 -7.70
N GLU A 118 1.71 -14.18 -8.29
CA GLU A 118 1.35 -14.16 -9.72
C GLU A 118 0.66 -12.85 -10.10
N GLY A 119 1.08 -12.25 -11.22
CA GLY A 119 0.56 -10.97 -11.69
C GLY A 119 1.15 -9.73 -10.99
N VAL A 120 2.09 -9.89 -10.05
CA VAL A 120 2.87 -8.79 -9.47
C VAL A 120 4.33 -8.89 -9.93
N THR A 121 4.87 -7.77 -10.41
CA THR A 121 6.24 -7.66 -10.91
C THR A 121 6.97 -6.52 -10.21
N ALA A 122 8.30 -6.62 -10.13
CA ALA A 122 9.15 -5.51 -9.75
C ALA A 122 10.39 -5.51 -10.65
N LEU A 123 10.70 -4.35 -11.24
CA LEU A 123 11.91 -4.20 -12.02
C LEU A 123 13.12 -4.06 -11.08
N PRO A 124 14.30 -4.58 -11.46
CA PRO A 124 15.51 -4.37 -10.69
C PRO A 124 15.78 -2.88 -10.48
N ALA A 125 16.16 -2.52 -9.25
CA ALA A 125 16.51 -1.15 -8.88
C ALA A 125 17.97 -1.09 -8.48
N ILE A 126 18.72 -0.12 -8.99
CA ILE A 126 20.14 0.06 -8.65
C ILE A 126 20.26 1.16 -7.60
N VAL A 127 21.02 0.87 -6.53
CA VAL A 127 21.47 1.85 -5.55
C VAL A 127 22.94 2.16 -5.82
N PRO A 128 23.24 3.36 -6.35
CA PRO A 128 24.62 3.74 -6.66
C PRO A 128 25.55 3.69 -5.45
N GLY A 129 26.84 3.48 -5.69
CA GLY A 129 27.92 3.43 -4.69
C GLY A 129 27.96 4.60 -3.69
N ASN A 130 27.50 5.77 -4.11
CA ASN A 130 27.43 7.00 -3.31
C ASN A 130 26.06 7.25 -2.66
N ALA A 131 25.12 6.31 -2.79
CA ALA A 131 23.79 6.38 -2.22
C ALA A 131 23.55 5.22 -1.25
N ASN A 132 22.67 5.46 -0.28
CA ASN A 132 22.30 4.51 0.76
C ASN A 132 20.80 4.21 0.79
N ARG A 133 20.04 4.72 -0.19
CA ARG A 133 18.60 4.51 -0.32
C ARG A 133 18.25 4.11 -1.73
N GLY A 134 17.45 3.06 -1.85
CA GLY A 134 16.84 2.58 -3.09
C GLY A 134 15.32 2.52 -2.95
N THR A 135 14.63 2.52 -4.09
CA THR A 135 13.19 2.27 -4.12
C THR A 135 12.91 1.16 -5.12
N LEU A 136 12.35 0.06 -4.62
CA LEU A 136 11.85 -1.03 -5.44
C LEU A 136 10.35 -0.82 -5.66
N VAL A 137 9.87 -0.83 -6.90
CA VAL A 137 8.46 -0.58 -7.20
C VAL A 137 7.77 -1.89 -7.54
N LEU A 138 6.74 -2.22 -6.78
CA LEU A 138 5.86 -3.35 -7.06
C LEU A 138 4.72 -2.88 -7.95
N THR A 139 4.47 -3.58 -9.06
CA THR A 139 3.38 -3.27 -10.00
C THR A 139 2.49 -4.49 -10.15
N ALA A 140 1.19 -4.33 -9.98
CA ALA A 140 0.22 -5.37 -10.29
C ALA A 140 -0.32 -5.16 -11.70
N ALA A 141 -0.28 -6.20 -12.52
CA ALA A 141 -0.89 -6.19 -13.84
C ALA A 141 -2.42 -6.00 -13.77
N GLU A 142 -3.02 -5.71 -14.91
CA GLU A 142 -4.48 -5.76 -15.04
C GLU A 142 -5.00 -7.18 -14.80
N GLY A 143 -6.15 -7.30 -14.14
CA GLY A 143 -6.79 -8.59 -13.87
C GLY A 143 -6.10 -9.45 -12.81
N THR A 144 -5.02 -8.98 -12.17
CA THR A 144 -4.37 -9.71 -11.07
C THR A 144 -5.38 -9.98 -9.94
N ALA A 145 -5.50 -11.23 -9.54
CA ALA A 145 -6.41 -11.62 -8.47
C ALA A 145 -5.98 -11.03 -7.12
N ALA A 146 -6.96 -10.56 -6.34
CA ALA A 146 -6.70 -10.08 -4.99
C ALA A 146 -6.16 -11.22 -4.11
N LYS A 147 -4.99 -10.99 -3.53
CA LYS A 147 -4.29 -11.98 -2.70
C LYS A 147 -3.27 -11.30 -1.81
N THR A 148 -3.00 -11.92 -0.66
CA THR A 148 -1.86 -11.57 0.20
C THR A 148 -0.78 -12.62 0.05
N ALA A 149 0.47 -12.17 -0.03
CA ALA A 149 1.65 -13.03 -0.10
C ALA A 149 2.81 -12.42 0.68
N THR A 150 3.90 -13.18 0.82
CA THR A 150 5.18 -12.66 1.29
C THR A 150 6.21 -12.80 0.17
N PHE A 151 7.14 -11.85 0.10
CA PHE A 151 8.22 -11.85 -0.88
C PHE A 151 9.55 -11.52 -0.20
N GLN A 152 10.64 -11.63 -0.94
CA GLN A 152 11.98 -11.25 -0.48
C GLN A 152 12.54 -10.18 -1.40
N ILE A 153 13.37 -9.29 -0.84
CA ILE A 153 14.21 -8.38 -1.62
C ILE A 153 15.64 -8.84 -1.44
N VAL A 154 16.35 -9.06 -2.55
CA VAL A 154 17.74 -9.49 -2.55
C VAL A 154 18.59 -8.40 -3.21
N GLY A 155 19.66 -8.01 -2.54
CA GLY A 155 20.71 -7.16 -3.08
C GLY A 155 21.86 -7.99 -3.59
N LYS A 156 22.38 -7.60 -4.75
CA LYS A 156 23.55 -8.17 -5.39
C LYS A 156 24.56 -7.09 -5.72
N ALA A 157 25.82 -7.35 -5.44
CA ALA A 157 26.92 -6.50 -5.91
C ALA A 157 28.17 -7.33 -6.18
N PRO A 158 29.04 -6.92 -7.10
CA PRO A 158 30.33 -7.57 -7.28
C PRO A 158 31.18 -7.43 -6.00
N ARG A 159 31.81 -8.54 -5.60
CA ARG A 159 32.83 -8.54 -4.56
C ARG A 159 34.08 -7.97 -5.22
N GLY A 160 34.49 -6.74 -4.87
CA GLY A 160 35.62 -6.02 -5.47
C GLY A 160 37.00 -6.63 -5.19
N THR A 161 37.08 -7.96 -5.04
CA THR A 161 38.26 -8.75 -4.71
C THR A 161 38.90 -9.32 -5.97
N PRO A 162 40.24 -9.54 -6.01
CA PRO A 162 40.94 -10.09 -7.18
C PRO A 162 40.43 -11.46 -7.66
N GLU A 163 39.89 -12.25 -6.74
CA GLU A 163 39.34 -13.60 -7.00
C GLU A 163 37.96 -13.57 -7.69
N GLY A 164 37.35 -12.37 -7.83
CA GLY A 164 35.97 -12.22 -8.27
C GLY A 164 34.95 -12.71 -7.23
N GLY A 165 33.67 -12.63 -7.59
CA GLY A 165 32.56 -13.09 -6.75
C GLY A 165 31.42 -12.09 -6.64
N GLU A 166 30.30 -12.53 -6.05
CA GLU A 166 29.10 -11.72 -5.84
C GLU A 166 28.74 -11.70 -4.35
N ILE A 167 28.46 -10.52 -3.81
CA ILE A 167 27.89 -10.31 -2.49
C ILE A 167 26.37 -10.34 -2.65
N VAL A 168 25.74 -11.36 -2.08
CA VAL A 168 24.27 -11.52 -2.06
C VAL A 168 23.75 -11.34 -0.64
N ARG A 169 22.73 -10.48 -0.46
CA ARG A 169 22.12 -10.19 0.84
C ARG A 169 20.61 -10.05 0.73
N SER A 170 19.87 -10.71 1.61
CA SER A 170 18.43 -10.51 1.74
C SER A 170 18.13 -9.31 2.62
N ALA A 171 17.16 -8.49 2.22
CA ALA A 171 16.73 -7.33 2.99
C ALA A 171 15.95 -7.75 4.23
N ARG A 172 16.32 -7.17 5.37
CA ARG A 172 15.64 -7.35 6.65
C ARG A 172 14.40 -6.45 6.68
N PRO A 173 13.18 -7.00 6.78
CA PRO A 173 11.97 -6.19 6.85
C PRO A 173 11.91 -5.46 8.19
N VAL A 174 11.67 -4.15 8.19
CA VAL A 174 11.49 -3.37 9.43
C VAL A 174 10.21 -2.55 9.36
N THR A 175 9.56 -2.40 10.51
CA THR A 175 8.35 -1.58 10.65
C THR A 175 8.44 -0.75 11.92
N LEU A 176 7.66 0.31 12.02
CA LEU A 176 7.56 1.06 13.27
C LEU A 176 6.91 0.18 14.34
N ARG A 177 7.30 0.35 15.60
CA ARG A 177 6.63 -0.29 16.74
C ARG A 177 5.23 0.29 16.94
N TRP A 178 5.13 1.61 16.84
CA TRP A 178 3.89 2.39 16.90
C TRP A 178 3.92 3.51 15.86
N ASP A 179 2.75 4.02 15.50
CA ASP A 179 2.63 5.18 14.63
C ASP A 179 3.10 6.43 15.39
N ALA A 180 3.79 7.34 14.71
CA ALA A 180 4.26 8.60 15.27
C ALA A 180 3.34 9.74 14.81
N ALA A 181 2.79 10.49 15.77
CA ALA A 181 1.86 11.58 15.51
C ALA A 181 2.53 12.92 15.13
N ASN A 182 3.84 13.04 15.32
CA ASN A 182 4.66 14.18 14.90
C ASN A 182 6.16 13.81 14.94
N GLN A 183 7.02 14.74 14.52
CA GLN A 183 8.48 14.54 14.46
C GLN A 183 9.16 14.42 15.83
N ASN A 184 8.52 14.89 16.92
CA ASN A 184 9.11 14.88 18.26
C ASN A 184 8.93 13.52 18.97
N GLN A 185 8.10 12.62 18.42
CA GLN A 185 7.93 11.28 18.96
C GLN A 185 9.01 10.32 18.42
N PRO A 186 9.55 9.42 19.26
CA PRO A 186 10.54 8.46 18.81
C PRO A 186 9.94 7.50 17.79
N ARG A 187 10.57 7.43 16.62
CA ARG A 187 10.23 6.50 15.54
C ARG A 187 10.96 5.18 15.76
N ALA A 188 10.59 4.47 16.81
CA ALA A 188 11.22 3.20 17.16
C ALA A 188 10.85 2.12 16.15
N LEU A 189 11.85 1.54 15.48
CA LEU A 189 11.67 0.40 14.58
C LEU A 189 11.74 -0.94 15.32
N ARG A 190 11.19 -1.96 14.67
CA ARG A 190 11.37 -3.39 14.99
C ARG A 190 11.51 -4.17 13.69
N GLU A 191 12.27 -5.25 13.75
CA GLU A 191 12.33 -6.21 12.65
C GLU A 191 11.05 -7.04 12.57
N ALA A 192 10.61 -7.32 11.35
CA ALA A 192 9.50 -8.20 11.05
C ALA A 192 10.01 -9.48 10.39
N ARG A 193 9.24 -10.58 10.53
CA ARG A 193 9.66 -11.91 10.07
C ARG A 193 9.69 -12.05 8.53
N ALA A 194 8.91 -11.25 7.82
CA ALA A 194 8.79 -11.31 6.36
C ALA A 194 8.28 -9.96 5.80
N LEU A 195 8.51 -9.73 4.50
CA LEU A 195 7.87 -8.64 3.75
C LEU A 195 6.50 -9.08 3.23
N PRO A 196 5.39 -8.53 3.74
CA PRO A 196 4.07 -8.79 3.18
C PRO A 196 3.82 -7.92 1.94
N VAL A 197 2.98 -8.42 1.04
CA VAL A 197 2.35 -7.64 -0.04
C VAL A 197 0.89 -8.06 -0.16
N ALA A 198 0.00 -7.08 -0.33
CA ALA A 198 -1.42 -7.33 -0.56
C ALA A 198 -1.85 -6.70 -1.89
N VAL A 199 -2.40 -7.52 -2.79
CA VAL A 199 -3.13 -7.05 -3.98
C VAL A 199 -4.60 -6.86 -3.59
N THR A 200 -5.15 -5.66 -3.80
CA THR A 200 -6.55 -5.38 -3.46
C THR A 200 -7.49 -5.81 -4.58
N VAL A 201 -8.77 -5.97 -4.24
CA VAL A 201 -9.84 -6.18 -5.23
C VAL A 201 -10.14 -4.91 -6.03
N GLU A 202 -9.67 -3.75 -5.56
CA GLU A 202 -9.92 -2.47 -6.20
C GLU A 202 -8.82 -2.15 -7.20
N ALA A 203 -9.22 -1.70 -8.39
CA ALA A 203 -8.27 -1.18 -9.36
C ALA A 203 -7.85 0.26 -9.03
N ALA A 204 -6.61 0.59 -9.39
CA ALA A 204 -6.13 1.97 -9.35
C ALA A 204 -7.03 2.86 -10.24
N PRO A 205 -7.32 4.11 -9.85
CA PRO A 205 -8.14 4.99 -10.70
C PRO A 205 -7.44 5.32 -12.03
N ILE A 206 -6.12 5.43 -12.00
CA ILE A 206 -5.30 5.73 -13.17
C ILE A 206 -4.06 4.84 -13.12
N THR A 207 -3.75 4.22 -14.25
CA THR A 207 -2.50 3.52 -14.50
C THR A 207 -1.71 4.32 -15.52
N VAL A 208 -0.44 4.59 -15.23
CA VAL A 208 0.49 5.21 -16.18
C VAL A 208 1.68 4.29 -16.31
N GLN A 209 2.09 3.97 -17.54
CA GLN A 209 3.20 3.09 -17.84
C GLN A 209 3.99 3.63 -19.04
N ALA A 210 5.29 3.36 -19.11
CA ALA A 210 6.03 3.61 -20.34
C ALA A 210 5.50 2.69 -21.45
N LYS A 211 5.34 3.20 -22.67
CA LYS A 211 4.93 2.37 -23.82
C LYS A 211 5.97 1.30 -24.15
N GLU A 212 7.24 1.62 -23.89
CA GLU A 212 8.37 0.73 -24.08
C GLU A 212 9.15 0.59 -22.76
N GLN A 213 9.11 -0.60 -22.16
CA GLN A 213 9.90 -0.90 -20.99
C GLN A 213 11.28 -1.39 -21.40
N LYS A 214 12.23 -0.45 -21.53
CA LYS A 214 13.63 -0.72 -21.88
C LYS A 214 14.58 0.16 -21.09
N VAL A 215 15.87 -0.21 -21.11
CA VAL A 215 16.94 0.65 -20.63
C VAL A 215 17.25 1.68 -21.71
N TRP A 216 17.08 2.96 -21.40
CA TRP A 216 17.37 4.05 -22.33
C TRP A 216 18.88 4.32 -22.33
N GLN A 217 19.48 4.50 -23.49
CA GLN A 217 20.90 4.86 -23.62
C GLN A 217 21.00 6.26 -24.20
N THR A 218 21.85 7.09 -23.63
CA THR A 218 22.05 8.48 -24.06
C THR A 218 23.43 8.98 -23.64
N HIS A 219 23.78 10.17 -24.12
CA HIS A 219 24.99 10.86 -23.72
C HIS A 219 24.69 12.11 -22.88
N ARG A 220 25.72 12.59 -22.18
CA ARG A 220 25.70 13.90 -21.50
C ARG A 220 25.29 15.04 -22.43
N GLY A 221 24.42 15.92 -21.94
CA GLY A 221 23.91 17.08 -22.69
C GLY A 221 22.78 16.77 -23.67
N GLU A 222 22.28 15.54 -23.73
CA GLU A 222 21.13 15.15 -24.56
C GLU A 222 19.81 15.20 -23.78
N LYS A 223 18.71 15.02 -24.50
CA LYS A 223 17.38 14.83 -23.93
C LYS A 223 16.83 13.48 -24.39
N VAL A 224 16.17 12.77 -23.47
CA VAL A 224 15.46 11.53 -23.78
C VAL A 224 13.98 11.72 -23.51
N THR A 225 13.14 11.42 -24.50
CA THR A 225 11.68 11.48 -24.36
C THR A 225 11.13 10.06 -24.27
N VAL A 226 10.49 9.75 -23.14
CA VAL A 226 9.86 8.45 -22.89
C VAL A 226 8.36 8.58 -23.09
N PRO A 227 7.77 7.89 -24.08
CA PRO A 227 6.34 7.89 -24.30
C PRO A 227 5.63 7.07 -23.22
N LEU A 228 4.51 7.60 -22.73
CA LEU A 228 3.69 7.04 -21.67
C LEU A 228 2.30 6.67 -22.22
N ALA A 229 1.78 5.52 -21.80
CA ALA A 229 0.39 5.12 -21.93
C ALA A 229 -0.35 5.39 -20.63
N VAL A 230 -1.59 5.86 -20.74
CA VAL A 230 -2.46 6.24 -19.63
C VAL A 230 -3.79 5.48 -19.75
N VAL A 231 -4.10 4.68 -18.74
CA VAL A 231 -5.39 3.99 -18.61
C VAL A 231 -6.14 4.61 -17.43
N ARG A 232 -7.28 5.23 -17.71
CA ARG A 232 -8.17 5.80 -16.69
C ARG A 232 -9.37 4.88 -16.50
N ARG A 233 -9.76 4.66 -15.25
CA ARG A 233 -10.92 3.84 -14.87
C ARG A 233 -12.01 4.69 -14.24
N ASP A 234 -13.18 4.09 -14.09
CA ASP A 234 -14.37 4.74 -13.54
C ASP A 234 -14.10 5.40 -12.17
N GLY A 235 -14.61 6.61 -12.02
CA GLY A 235 -14.46 7.43 -10.82
C GLY A 235 -13.17 8.23 -10.74
N ALA A 236 -12.20 8.06 -11.65
CA ALA A 236 -11.04 8.95 -11.76
C ALA A 236 -11.47 10.36 -12.20
N LYS A 237 -10.92 11.40 -11.56
CA LYS A 237 -11.29 12.80 -11.79
C LYS A 237 -10.07 13.68 -12.03
N GLY A 238 -10.20 14.63 -12.97
CA GLY A 238 -9.27 15.75 -13.16
C GLY A 238 -7.89 15.38 -13.74
N PRO A 239 -7.00 16.39 -13.88
CA PRO A 239 -5.66 16.20 -14.40
C PRO A 239 -4.75 15.49 -13.39
N LEU A 240 -3.78 14.73 -13.89
CA LEU A 240 -2.75 14.06 -13.09
C LEU A 240 -1.41 14.77 -13.31
N ALA A 241 -0.84 15.35 -12.26
CA ALA A 241 0.52 15.86 -12.28
C ALA A 241 1.49 14.78 -11.77
N LEU A 242 2.52 14.50 -12.57
CA LEU A 242 3.63 13.61 -12.24
C LEU A 242 4.89 14.42 -12.02
N ALA A 243 5.58 14.14 -10.93
CA ALA A 243 6.87 14.73 -10.60
C ALA A 243 7.89 13.63 -10.27
N ALA A 244 9.14 13.88 -10.64
CA ALA A 244 10.25 13.05 -10.21
C ALA A 244 10.78 13.55 -8.86
N ALA A 245 11.25 12.63 -8.02
CA ALA A 245 11.83 12.96 -6.72
C ALA A 245 13.19 12.28 -6.55
N GLY A 246 14.09 12.90 -5.79
CA GLY A 246 15.39 12.32 -5.43
C GLY A 246 16.37 12.20 -6.61
N LEU A 247 16.25 13.05 -7.63
CA LEU A 247 17.17 13.05 -8.77
C LEU A 247 18.50 13.74 -8.42
N PRO A 248 19.64 13.27 -8.97
CA PRO A 248 20.88 14.03 -8.92
C PRO A 248 20.70 15.37 -9.65
N GLY A 249 21.34 16.44 -9.18
CA GLY A 249 21.07 17.81 -9.66
C GLY A 249 21.26 18.03 -11.17
N GLU A 250 22.07 17.21 -11.82
CA GLU A 250 22.33 17.25 -13.27
C GLU A 250 21.34 16.41 -14.11
N LEU A 251 20.40 15.70 -13.48
CA LEU A 251 19.32 15.01 -14.17
C LEU A 251 18.00 15.73 -13.88
N LYS A 252 17.51 16.51 -14.85
CA LYS A 252 16.28 17.27 -14.70
C LYS A 252 15.12 16.56 -15.39
N VAL A 253 14.01 16.44 -14.69
CA VAL A 253 12.77 15.88 -15.22
C VAL A 253 11.65 16.88 -14.90
N PRO A 254 11.21 17.69 -15.88
CA PRO A 254 10.10 18.62 -15.69
C PRO A 254 8.83 17.90 -15.25
N ASN A 255 7.98 18.58 -14.47
CA ASN A 255 6.68 18.05 -14.10
C ASN A 255 5.83 17.78 -15.36
N VAL A 256 5.22 16.60 -15.42
CA VAL A 256 4.35 16.18 -16.52
C VAL A 256 2.91 16.29 -16.07
N THR A 257 2.12 17.11 -16.76
CA THR A 257 0.67 17.20 -16.53
C THR A 257 -0.05 16.37 -17.58
N ILE A 258 -0.85 15.41 -17.13
CA ILE A 258 -1.68 14.55 -17.98
C ILE A 258 -3.12 15.00 -17.84
N ASP A 259 -3.66 15.58 -18.91
CA ASP A 259 -5.05 16.05 -18.95
C ASP A 259 -6.04 14.91 -18.77
N GLU A 260 -7.25 15.25 -18.30
CA GLU A 260 -8.28 14.28 -17.90
C GLU A 260 -8.69 13.31 -19.01
N LYS A 261 -8.63 13.75 -20.27
CA LYS A 261 -9.00 12.94 -21.45
C LYS A 261 -7.80 12.32 -22.18
N ALA A 262 -6.58 12.61 -21.74
CA ALA A 262 -5.38 12.11 -22.40
C ALA A 262 -5.18 10.62 -22.08
N THR A 263 -5.00 9.82 -23.13
CA THR A 263 -4.62 8.40 -23.07
C THR A 263 -3.13 8.19 -23.26
N GLU A 264 -2.40 9.25 -23.60
CA GLU A 264 -0.97 9.23 -23.85
C GLU A 264 -0.33 10.49 -23.26
N ALA A 265 0.93 10.37 -22.86
CA ALA A 265 1.74 11.48 -22.41
C ALA A 265 3.21 11.20 -22.76
N ALA A 266 4.11 12.14 -22.50
CA ALA A 266 5.54 11.92 -22.62
C ALA A 266 6.27 12.59 -21.47
N VAL A 267 7.30 11.93 -20.95
CA VAL A 267 8.23 12.53 -19.99
C VAL A 267 9.55 12.79 -20.70
N THR A 268 10.11 13.99 -20.47
CA THR A 268 11.43 14.35 -21.00
C THR A 268 12.45 14.34 -19.86
N LEU A 269 13.51 13.58 -20.04
CA LEU A 269 14.69 13.57 -19.19
C LEU A 269 15.72 14.48 -19.83
N GLU A 270 16.20 15.48 -19.10
CA GLU A 270 17.27 16.38 -19.54
C GLU A 270 18.56 16.01 -18.83
N ILE A 271 19.57 15.60 -19.60
CA ILE A 271 20.82 15.07 -19.09
C ILE A 271 21.85 16.18 -19.11
N GLY A 272 22.26 16.67 -17.94
CA GLY A 272 23.29 17.68 -17.78
C GLY A 272 24.69 17.18 -18.17
N ASN A 273 25.59 18.12 -18.47
CA ASN A 273 26.94 17.80 -18.93
C ASN A 273 27.83 17.17 -17.85
N ASN A 274 27.49 17.33 -16.57
CA ASN A 274 28.27 16.82 -15.45
C ASN A 274 27.61 15.63 -14.73
N LEU A 275 26.49 15.11 -15.25
CA LEU A 275 25.84 13.96 -14.64
C LEU A 275 26.83 12.78 -14.58
N PRO A 276 27.05 12.13 -13.42
CA PRO A 276 27.92 10.97 -13.33
C PRO A 276 27.57 9.91 -14.39
N LEU A 277 28.59 9.33 -15.02
CA LEU A 277 28.37 8.28 -16.01
C LEU A 277 27.80 7.04 -15.32
N GLY A 278 27.10 6.20 -16.10
CA GLY A 278 26.51 4.97 -15.63
C GLY A 278 24.99 5.03 -15.55
N THR A 279 24.42 4.18 -14.69
CA THR A 279 22.97 3.94 -14.66
C THR A 279 22.28 4.86 -13.67
N HIS A 280 21.22 5.52 -14.13
CA HIS A 280 20.32 6.34 -13.33
C HIS A 280 18.90 5.79 -13.39
N VAL A 281 18.18 5.90 -12.29
CA VAL A 281 16.79 5.45 -12.17
C VAL A 281 15.90 6.64 -11.84
N VAL A 282 14.87 6.85 -12.65
CA VAL A 282 13.88 7.92 -12.46
C VAL A 282 12.57 7.33 -12.01
N LEU A 283 12.06 7.82 -10.87
CA LEU A 283 10.76 7.45 -10.32
C LEU A 283 9.81 8.63 -10.38
N LEU A 284 8.71 8.47 -11.13
CA LEU A 284 7.65 9.46 -11.25
C LEU A 284 6.51 9.13 -10.30
N LYS A 285 6.07 10.13 -9.54
CA LYS A 285 4.97 10.03 -8.57
C LYS A 285 3.95 11.13 -8.82
N GLY A 286 2.69 10.84 -8.55
CA GLY A 286 1.61 11.81 -8.62
C GLY A 286 0.46 11.41 -7.71
N VAL A 287 -0.60 12.22 -7.75
CA VAL A 287 -1.82 11.99 -6.99
C VAL A 287 -3.01 12.13 -7.93
N ALA A 288 -3.81 11.06 -8.03
CA ALA A 288 -5.06 11.06 -8.76
C ALA A 288 -6.23 11.27 -7.80
N LYS A 289 -7.26 11.99 -8.21
CA LYS A 289 -8.53 12.05 -7.47
C LYS A 289 -9.46 10.93 -7.92
N LYS A 290 -10.10 10.26 -6.97
CA LYS A 290 -11.09 9.21 -7.21
C LYS A 290 -12.35 9.48 -6.41
N ALA A 291 -13.51 9.46 -7.05
CA ALA A 291 -14.78 9.34 -6.34
C ALA A 291 -14.91 7.91 -5.79
N PHE A 292 -14.81 7.78 -4.47
CA PHE A 292 -14.80 6.49 -3.78
C PHE A 292 -16.05 6.31 -2.92
N ALA A 293 -16.78 5.24 -3.17
CA ALA A 293 -17.92 4.80 -2.37
C ALA A 293 -17.51 3.57 -1.55
N ARG A 294 -17.67 3.63 -0.23
CA ARG A 294 -17.30 2.52 0.67
C ARG A 294 -18.39 1.45 0.65
N ASN A 295 -18.06 0.26 0.13
CA ASN A 295 -18.91 -0.93 0.15
C ASN A 295 -20.33 -0.72 -0.44
N PRO A 296 -20.44 -0.25 -1.70
CA PRO A 296 -21.72 -0.04 -2.36
C PRO A 296 -22.54 -1.33 -2.47
N GLN A 297 -21.89 -2.50 -2.57
CA GLN A 297 -22.57 -3.79 -2.66
C GLN A 297 -23.34 -4.15 -1.38
N ALA A 298 -22.88 -3.70 -0.20
CA ALA A 298 -23.65 -3.87 1.04
C ALA A 298 -24.89 -2.97 1.06
N ALA A 299 -24.77 -1.72 0.59
CA ALA A 299 -25.91 -0.81 0.49
C ALA A 299 -26.99 -1.38 -0.46
N GLU A 300 -26.59 -1.90 -1.62
CA GLU A 300 -27.53 -2.51 -2.58
C GLU A 300 -28.20 -3.77 -2.02
N ARG A 301 -27.47 -4.64 -1.31
CA ARG A 301 -28.07 -5.82 -0.65
C ARG A 301 -29.10 -5.42 0.42
N LEU A 302 -28.82 -4.38 1.21
CA LEU A 302 -29.73 -3.90 2.25
C LEU A 302 -30.96 -3.22 1.65
N LYS A 303 -30.83 -2.48 0.55
CA LYS A 303 -31.98 -1.94 -0.20
C LYS A 303 -32.88 -3.05 -0.72
N ALA A 304 -32.29 -4.10 -1.32
CA ALA A 304 -33.06 -5.25 -1.81
C ALA A 304 -33.81 -5.97 -0.69
N ASP A 305 -33.17 -6.14 0.48
CA ASP A 305 -33.82 -6.75 1.64
C ASP A 305 -34.91 -5.87 2.26
N ALA A 306 -34.71 -4.56 2.35
CA ALA A 306 -35.73 -3.61 2.79
C ALA A 306 -36.96 -3.65 1.86
N ALA A 307 -36.75 -3.69 0.54
CA ALA A 307 -37.83 -3.83 -0.44
C ALA A 307 -38.61 -5.15 -0.26
N ARG A 308 -37.91 -6.26 -0.01
CA ARG A 308 -38.52 -7.57 0.25
C ARG A 308 -39.37 -7.56 1.52
N ILE A 309 -38.86 -6.96 2.61
CA ILE A 309 -39.62 -6.88 3.87
C ILE A 309 -40.80 -5.91 3.75
N ALA A 310 -40.67 -4.80 3.01
CA ALA A 310 -41.79 -3.90 2.72
C ALA A 310 -42.92 -4.61 1.95
N ALA A 311 -42.58 -5.45 0.98
CA ALA A 311 -43.56 -6.28 0.27
C ALA A 311 -44.26 -7.27 1.23
N LEU A 312 -43.51 -7.93 2.12
CA LEU A 312 -44.08 -8.83 3.13
C LEU A 312 -45.00 -8.09 4.10
N ALA A 313 -44.62 -6.92 4.59
CA ALA A 313 -45.44 -6.10 5.48
C ALA A 313 -46.77 -5.72 4.81
N LYS A 314 -46.74 -5.36 3.53
CA LYS A 314 -47.95 -5.09 2.73
C LYS A 314 -48.84 -6.34 2.59
N GLU A 315 -48.27 -7.51 2.35
CA GLU A 315 -49.01 -8.77 2.30
C GLU A 315 -49.67 -9.10 3.65
N ARG A 316 -48.95 -8.94 4.76
CA ARG A 316 -49.49 -9.16 6.11
C ARG A 316 -50.60 -8.17 6.45
N ALA A 317 -50.48 -6.92 6.05
CA ALA A 317 -51.55 -5.94 6.19
C ALA A 317 -52.81 -6.34 5.40
N ALA A 318 -52.67 -6.88 4.19
CA ALA A 318 -53.80 -7.40 3.42
C ALA A 318 -54.45 -8.65 4.07
N GLN A 319 -53.65 -9.51 4.71
CA GLN A 319 -54.15 -10.65 5.48
C GLN A 319 -54.98 -10.22 6.70
N VAL A 320 -54.60 -9.11 7.36
CA VAL A 320 -55.41 -8.52 8.44
C VAL A 320 -56.78 -8.10 7.92
N GLU A 321 -56.85 -7.39 6.79
CA GLU A 321 -58.15 -6.99 6.21
C GLU A 321 -59.01 -8.20 5.82
N THR A 322 -58.39 -9.25 5.28
CA THR A 322 -59.08 -10.51 4.98
C THR A 322 -59.61 -11.18 6.25
N ALA A 323 -58.81 -11.24 7.32
CA ALA A 323 -59.22 -11.82 8.60
C ALA A 323 -60.31 -10.98 9.30
N LYS A 324 -60.27 -9.65 9.19
CA LYS A 324 -61.33 -8.75 9.70
C LYS A 324 -62.66 -9.03 9.01
N GLN A 325 -62.66 -9.19 7.69
CA GLN A 325 -63.86 -9.53 6.93
C GLN A 325 -64.41 -10.90 7.34
N ALA A 326 -63.54 -11.90 7.54
CA ALA A 326 -63.94 -13.24 7.99
C ALA A 326 -64.55 -13.22 9.40
N PHE A 327 -63.95 -12.46 10.33
CA PHE A 327 -64.49 -12.30 11.68
C PHE A 327 -65.86 -11.60 11.67
N ALA A 328 -66.00 -10.50 10.93
CA ALA A 328 -67.27 -9.78 10.79
C ALA A 328 -68.36 -10.66 10.14
N ALA A 329 -68.00 -11.51 9.18
CA ALA A 329 -68.92 -12.48 8.58
C ALA A 329 -69.38 -13.54 9.61
N ALA A 330 -68.45 -14.09 10.40
CA ALA A 330 -68.77 -15.06 11.45
C ALA A 330 -69.68 -14.45 12.54
N GLU A 331 -69.46 -13.19 12.93
CA GLU A 331 -70.35 -12.49 13.87
C GLU A 331 -71.76 -12.32 13.32
N LYS A 332 -71.90 -11.94 12.04
CA LYS A 332 -73.21 -11.82 11.39
C LYS A 332 -73.94 -13.15 11.30
N GLN A 333 -73.24 -14.25 10.98
CA GLN A 333 -73.83 -15.58 10.90
C GLN A 333 -74.34 -16.07 12.26
N LEU A 334 -73.55 -15.90 13.32
CA LEU A 334 -73.96 -16.25 14.67
C LEU A 334 -75.19 -15.44 15.13
N ALA A 335 -75.19 -14.13 14.87
CA ALA A 335 -76.33 -13.27 15.22
C ALA A 335 -77.61 -13.67 14.48
N ALA A 336 -77.52 -14.09 13.21
CA ALA A 336 -78.66 -14.57 12.44
C ALA A 336 -79.22 -15.89 12.99
N ASN A 337 -78.35 -16.79 13.48
CA ASN A 337 -78.73 -18.10 14.02
C ASN A 337 -79.44 -18.01 15.39
N GLN A 338 -79.26 -16.91 16.12
CA GLN A 338 -79.90 -16.66 17.41
C GLN A 338 -81.29 -15.99 17.30
N ALA A 339 -81.83 -15.80 16.08
CA ALA A 339 -83.13 -15.19 15.85
C ALA A 339 -84.32 -16.12 16.22
N PRO A 340 -85.49 -15.57 16.62
CA PRO A 340 -86.65 -16.37 17.01
C PRO A 340 -87.11 -17.33 15.89
N GLY A 341 -87.25 -18.62 16.20
CA GLY A 341 -87.73 -19.64 15.26
C GLY A 341 -86.65 -20.41 14.49
N GLN A 342 -85.36 -20.14 14.73
CA GLN A 342 -84.25 -20.91 14.15
C GLN A 342 -83.75 -22.02 15.11
N THR A 343 -83.24 -23.12 14.54
CA THR A 343 -82.58 -24.20 15.30
C THR A 343 -81.14 -23.77 15.61
N PRO A 344 -80.71 -23.70 16.88
CA PRO A 344 -79.36 -23.29 17.23
C PRO A 344 -78.30 -24.22 16.63
N ASP A 345 -77.36 -23.68 15.86
CA ASP A 345 -76.19 -24.43 15.35
C ASP A 345 -75.00 -24.26 16.32
N PRO A 346 -74.62 -25.30 17.08
CA PRO A 346 -73.53 -25.21 18.06
C PRO A 346 -72.15 -25.00 17.42
N ALA A 347 -71.99 -25.17 16.10
CA ALA A 347 -70.71 -24.99 15.41
C ALA A 347 -70.33 -23.52 15.15
N LEU A 348 -71.29 -22.59 15.21
CA LEU A 348 -71.06 -21.17 14.85
C LEU A 348 -70.29 -20.38 15.93
N GLU A 349 -70.47 -20.71 17.21
CA GLU A 349 -69.71 -20.08 18.30
C GLU A 349 -68.21 -20.45 18.23
N PRO A 350 -67.83 -21.74 18.10
CA PRO A 350 -66.44 -22.13 17.81
C PRO A 350 -65.87 -21.47 16.55
N ALA A 351 -66.67 -21.31 15.49
CA ALA A 351 -66.24 -20.67 14.24
C ALA A 351 -65.91 -19.18 14.44
N LYS A 352 -66.74 -18.45 15.20
CA LYS A 352 -66.44 -17.05 15.59
C LYS A 352 -65.14 -16.96 16.40
N VAL A 353 -64.98 -17.82 17.40
CA VAL A 353 -63.75 -17.85 18.23
C VAL A 353 -62.51 -18.14 17.37
N ALA A 354 -62.59 -19.08 16.44
CA ALA A 354 -61.51 -19.38 15.50
C ALA A 354 -61.19 -18.20 14.58
N ALA A 355 -62.21 -17.51 14.04
CA ALA A 355 -62.02 -16.32 13.20
C ALA A 355 -61.39 -15.16 13.98
N LYS A 356 -61.80 -14.95 15.24
CA LYS A 356 -61.19 -13.95 16.13
C LYS A 356 -59.72 -14.25 16.39
N LYS A 357 -59.40 -15.51 16.70
CA LYS A 357 -58.01 -15.95 16.90
C LYS A 357 -57.16 -15.73 15.63
N ALA A 358 -57.69 -16.04 14.45
CA ALA A 358 -57.00 -15.80 13.18
C ALA A 358 -56.75 -14.31 12.92
N LEU A 359 -57.70 -13.43 13.27
CA LEU A 359 -57.51 -11.99 13.23
C LEU A 359 -56.38 -11.54 14.17
N ASP A 360 -56.41 -11.99 15.43
CA ASP A 360 -55.38 -11.61 16.42
C ASP A 360 -53.98 -12.07 16.00
N GLU A 361 -53.85 -13.27 15.43
CA GLU A 361 -52.59 -13.76 14.88
C GLU A 361 -52.14 -12.97 13.64
N ALA A 362 -53.07 -12.58 12.76
CA ALA A 362 -52.77 -11.75 11.60
C ALA A 362 -52.29 -10.35 12.01
N GLU A 363 -52.95 -9.72 12.99
CA GLU A 363 -52.57 -8.42 13.54
C GLU A 363 -51.20 -8.46 14.21
N ALA A 364 -50.91 -9.51 15.00
CA ALA A 364 -49.60 -9.71 15.61
C ALA A 364 -48.48 -9.88 14.55
N ARG A 365 -48.73 -10.67 13.50
CA ARG A 365 -47.79 -10.85 12.38
C ARG A 365 -47.58 -9.57 11.58
N ALA A 366 -48.65 -8.81 11.33
CA ALA A 366 -48.56 -7.53 10.62
C ALA A 366 -47.77 -6.49 11.42
N LYS A 367 -48.00 -6.40 12.73
CA LYS A 367 -47.23 -5.53 13.62
C LYS A 367 -45.73 -5.88 13.61
N ALA A 368 -45.40 -7.16 13.78
CA ALA A 368 -44.00 -7.61 13.74
C ALA A 368 -43.34 -7.35 12.37
N ALA A 369 -44.09 -7.54 11.27
CA ALA A 369 -43.59 -7.26 9.92
C ALA A 369 -43.36 -5.76 9.69
N GLU A 370 -44.22 -4.90 10.24
CA GLU A 370 -44.08 -3.45 10.14
C GLU A 370 -42.89 -2.92 10.95
N GLU A 371 -42.70 -3.42 12.18
CA GLU A 371 -41.52 -3.09 12.99
C GLU A 371 -40.21 -3.48 12.27
N GLU A 372 -40.18 -4.67 11.67
CA GLU A 372 -39.02 -5.12 10.90
C GLU A 372 -38.84 -4.32 9.59
N ARG A 373 -39.93 -3.92 8.92
CA ARG A 373 -39.87 -3.04 7.73
C ARG A 373 -39.16 -1.74 8.07
N VAL A 374 -39.59 -1.05 9.13
CA VAL A 374 -39.00 0.20 9.59
C VAL A 374 -37.51 0.01 9.91
N ARG A 375 -37.15 -1.08 10.58
CA ARG A 375 -35.75 -1.39 10.90
C ARG A 375 -34.89 -1.60 9.65
N ARG A 376 -35.38 -2.36 8.66
CA ARG A 376 -34.64 -2.64 7.42
C ARG A 376 -34.53 -1.41 6.53
N GLU A 377 -35.57 -0.59 6.45
CA GLU A 377 -35.53 0.68 5.72
C GLU A 377 -34.52 1.65 6.33
N LYS A 378 -34.47 1.75 7.66
CA LYS A 378 -33.45 2.54 8.35
C LYS A 378 -32.05 2.00 8.04
N ALA A 379 -31.82 0.69 8.16
CA ALA A 379 -30.53 0.09 7.87
C ALA A 379 -30.09 0.31 6.40
N ALA A 380 -31.01 0.23 5.45
CA ALA A 380 -30.74 0.52 4.04
C ALA A 380 -30.40 2.00 3.80
N THR A 381 -31.10 2.91 4.49
CA THR A 381 -30.85 4.36 4.42
C THR A 381 -29.48 4.71 5.00
N ASP A 382 -29.18 4.21 6.21
CA ASP A 382 -27.91 4.42 6.90
C ASP A 382 -26.74 3.85 6.07
N ALA A 383 -26.90 2.66 5.48
CA ALA A 383 -25.89 2.07 4.60
C ALA A 383 -25.69 2.86 3.30
N THR A 384 -26.77 3.41 2.72
CA THR A 384 -26.69 4.26 1.52
C THR A 384 -25.95 5.56 1.83
N ALA A 385 -26.24 6.20 2.96
CA ALA A 385 -25.55 7.39 3.41
C ALA A 385 -24.06 7.11 3.71
N ALA A 386 -23.76 5.98 4.35
CA ALA A 386 -22.38 5.56 4.63
C ALA A 386 -21.58 5.22 3.36
N SER A 387 -22.26 4.78 2.30
CA SER A 387 -21.67 4.46 0.99
C SER A 387 -21.65 5.66 0.03
N ALA A 388 -22.06 6.86 0.45
CA ALA A 388 -22.00 8.05 -0.39
C ALA A 388 -20.58 8.30 -0.90
N ALA A 389 -20.44 8.55 -2.20
CA ALA A 389 -19.15 8.75 -2.83
C ALA A 389 -18.46 10.01 -2.29
N LYS A 390 -17.19 9.87 -1.91
CA LYS A 390 -16.33 10.98 -1.48
C LYS A 390 -15.09 11.00 -2.34
N ASP A 391 -14.63 12.20 -2.65
CA ASP A 391 -13.37 12.35 -3.38
C ASP A 391 -12.22 12.03 -2.44
N ILE A 392 -11.43 11.03 -2.82
CA ILE A 392 -10.20 10.66 -2.17
C ILE A 392 -9.03 10.91 -3.11
N ASP A 393 -7.91 11.26 -2.53
CA ASP A 393 -6.65 11.25 -3.24
C ASP A 393 -6.14 9.81 -3.27
N VAL A 394 -5.55 9.36 -4.38
CA VAL A 394 -4.93 8.04 -4.56
C VAL A 394 -3.52 8.22 -5.13
N PRO A 395 -2.46 7.65 -4.53
CA PRO A 395 -1.11 7.86 -5.03
C PRO A 395 -0.95 7.09 -6.34
N VAL A 396 -0.30 7.71 -7.31
CA VAL A 396 0.06 7.07 -8.58
C VAL A 396 1.57 7.03 -8.65
N VAL A 397 2.11 5.85 -8.90
CA VAL A 397 3.55 5.63 -9.05
C VAL A 397 3.76 4.87 -10.36
N LEU A 398 4.68 5.36 -11.18
CA LEU A 398 5.09 4.66 -12.40
C LEU A 398 6.14 3.61 -12.06
N ALA A 399 6.20 2.56 -12.88
CA ALA A 399 7.38 1.71 -12.91
C ALA A 399 8.64 2.56 -13.20
N PRO A 400 9.80 2.21 -12.62
CA PRO A 400 11.02 3.00 -12.79
C PRO A 400 11.44 3.09 -14.26
N ILE A 401 11.94 4.26 -14.65
CA ILE A 401 12.58 4.48 -15.95
C ILE A 401 14.10 4.42 -15.72
N THR A 402 14.75 3.44 -16.34
CA THR A 402 16.21 3.26 -16.24
C THR A 402 16.88 3.88 -17.45
N ILE A 403 17.91 4.70 -17.20
CA ILE A 403 18.72 5.35 -18.23
C ILE A 403 20.20 5.12 -17.95
N VAL A 404 20.96 4.74 -18.98
CA VAL A 404 22.42 4.61 -18.94
C VAL A 404 23.00 5.80 -19.68
N VAL A 405 23.86 6.55 -18.99
CA VAL A 405 24.46 7.79 -19.49
C VAL A 405 25.93 7.54 -19.76
N ALA A 406 26.31 7.71 -21.02
CA ALA A 406 27.68 7.61 -21.50
C ALA A 406 28.26 8.98 -21.85
N GLU A 407 29.57 9.03 -22.06
CA GLU A 407 30.25 10.21 -22.57
C GLU A 407 30.00 10.36 -24.07
N LYS A 408 29.80 11.59 -24.56
CA LYS A 408 29.62 11.82 -26.00
C LYS A 408 30.83 11.30 -26.77
N PRO A 409 30.64 10.59 -27.89
CA PRO A 409 31.74 10.27 -28.79
C PRO A 409 32.44 11.57 -29.21
N LYS A 410 33.77 11.63 -29.11
CA LYS A 410 34.52 12.74 -29.70
C LYS A 410 34.29 12.69 -31.22
N GLU A 411 33.82 13.79 -31.81
CA GLU A 411 33.88 13.96 -33.27
C GLU A 411 35.35 13.83 -33.69
N GLU A 412 35.66 12.77 -34.43
CA GLU A 412 36.96 12.63 -35.07
C GLU A 412 37.06 13.78 -36.10
N PRO A 413 38.12 14.60 -36.07
CA PRO A 413 38.29 15.66 -37.05
C PRO A 413 38.30 15.02 -38.45
N PRO A 414 37.73 15.68 -39.48
CA PRO A 414 37.73 15.14 -40.82
C PRO A 414 39.16 14.79 -41.22
N LYS A 415 39.38 13.52 -41.63
CA LYS A 415 40.69 13.08 -42.13
C LYS A 415 41.11 14.01 -43.28
N PRO A 416 42.34 14.54 -43.24
CA PRO A 416 42.83 15.52 -44.21
C PRO A 416 42.89 14.96 -45.64
#